data_AF-A0A956GU14-F1
#
_entry.id   AF-A0A956GU14-F1
#
_cell.length_a   1.000
_cell.length_b   1.000
_cell.length_c   1.000
_cell.angle_alpha   90.00
_cell.angle_beta   90.00
_cell.angle_gamma   90.00
#
_symmetry.space_group_name_H-M   'P 1'
#
loop_
_entity.id
_entity.type
_entity.pdbx_description
1 polymer ?
#
loop_
_entity_poly.entity_id
_entity_poly.type
_entity_poly.pdbx_seq_one_letter_code
_entity_poly.pdbx_strand_id
1 'polypeptide(L)'
;MGGCTNCTSKSGCDDRKGSMLGAVDQALARLYPTATWGEPDDDARAGVGEDEGAALAEELAAELDAAAFFRPGADDDGCDWIYVLCLGRPPCIVQVRDHGVAPPAEWAATAAAGGRIEERYLRVCLSSLARVAAVQEVAIDATPLAGDADAGGAGPGWMIRERPRAGVYDAPLLRRMQRLVAILPAYDLLHLDFGEITAAPAGFAPGAWPALYGGDAPCTANYLFYPQPTTTVVTQLIGTEA
;
A
#
# COMPACT_ATOMS: atom_id res chain seq x y z
N MET A 1 6.68 26.29 -7.10
CA MET A 1 7.80 26.38 -6.14
C MET A 1 7.22 26.47 -4.73
N GLY A 2 6.89 25.33 -4.11
CA GLY A 2 6.40 25.28 -2.73
C GLY A 2 7.48 24.66 -1.85
N GLY A 3 8.01 25.44 -0.90
CA GLY A 3 9.02 24.98 0.05
C GLY A 3 8.38 24.34 1.28
N CYS A 4 8.93 23.21 1.73
CA CYS A 4 8.57 22.56 2.98
C CYS A 4 8.98 23.44 4.17
N THR A 5 8.01 23.81 5.01
CA THR A 5 8.15 24.78 6.11
C THR A 5 8.85 24.25 7.37
N ASN A 6 9.54 23.10 7.31
CA ASN A 6 10.17 22.49 8.50
C ASN A 6 11.61 21.99 8.32
N CYS A 7 12.30 22.31 7.23
CA CYS A 7 13.70 21.89 7.03
C CYS A 7 14.68 23.01 7.39
N THR A 8 15.22 22.99 8.61
CA THR A 8 16.21 23.97 9.10
C THR A 8 17.62 23.76 8.51
N SER A 9 17.84 22.73 7.68
CA SER A 9 19.10 22.56 6.93
C SER A 9 18.86 21.83 5.61
N LYS A 10 19.15 22.51 4.49
CA LYS A 10 19.01 21.98 3.13
C LYS A 10 20.00 20.82 2.86
N SER A 11 21.19 20.85 3.46
CA SER A 11 22.21 19.81 3.28
C SER A 11 21.82 18.43 3.84
N GLY A 12 21.23 18.37 5.04
CA GLY A 12 20.86 17.10 5.66
C GLY A 12 19.70 16.35 4.97
N CYS A 13 18.89 17.06 4.18
CA CYS A 13 17.84 16.46 3.36
C CYS A 13 18.44 15.85 2.09
N ASP A 14 19.35 16.57 1.44
CA ASP A 14 20.00 16.14 0.19
C ASP A 14 20.92 14.93 0.41
N ASP A 15 21.67 14.88 1.51
CA ASP A 15 22.56 13.75 1.83
C ASP A 15 21.78 12.45 2.10
N ARG A 16 20.67 12.53 2.83
CA ARG A 16 19.79 11.38 3.10
C ARG A 16 19.15 10.86 1.82
N LYS A 17 18.67 11.76 0.95
CA LYS A 17 18.12 11.39 -0.35
C LYS A 17 19.16 10.73 -1.25
N GLY A 18 20.39 11.26 -1.29
CA GLY A 18 21.48 10.65 -2.06
C GLY A 18 21.81 9.24 -1.58
N SER A 19 21.85 9.01 -0.27
CA SER A 19 22.09 7.67 0.29
C SER A 19 20.95 6.69 0.00
N MET A 20 19.70 7.15 0.06
CA MET A 20 18.51 6.35 -0.25
C MET A 20 18.50 5.93 -1.72
N LEU A 21 18.71 6.88 -2.64
CA LEU A 21 18.76 6.59 -4.08
C LEU A 21 19.92 5.64 -4.42
N GLY A 22 21.09 5.83 -3.81
CA GLY A 22 22.21 4.90 -4.00
C GLY A 22 21.92 3.48 -3.52
N ALA A 23 21.13 3.32 -2.45
CA ALA A 23 20.69 2.00 -1.98
C ALA A 23 19.65 1.36 -2.93
N VAL A 24 18.74 2.17 -3.48
CA VAL A 24 17.77 1.74 -4.49
C VAL A 24 18.49 1.29 -5.76
N ASP A 25 19.44 2.06 -6.28
CA ASP A 25 20.21 1.70 -7.48
C ASP A 25 20.95 0.38 -7.30
N GLN A 26 21.56 0.15 -6.12
CA GLN A 26 22.22 -1.12 -5.80
C GLN A 26 21.23 -2.29 -5.72
N ALA A 27 20.07 -2.08 -5.09
CA ALA A 27 19.03 -3.09 -5.00
C ALA A 27 18.52 -3.46 -6.39
N LEU A 28 18.22 -2.49 -7.24
CA LEU A 28 17.75 -2.70 -8.60
C LEU A 28 18.80 -3.38 -9.47
N ALA A 29 20.08 -2.96 -9.41
CA ALA A 29 21.14 -3.58 -10.19
C ALA A 29 21.36 -5.05 -9.84
N ARG A 30 21.16 -5.42 -8.56
CA ARG A 30 21.22 -6.80 -8.10
C ARG A 30 19.97 -7.59 -8.49
N LEU A 31 18.79 -7.02 -8.30
CA LEU A 31 17.51 -7.68 -8.55
C LEU A 31 17.20 -7.82 -10.03
N TYR A 32 17.67 -6.91 -10.87
CA TYR A 32 17.36 -6.88 -12.31
C TYR A 32 18.66 -6.80 -13.11
N PRO A 33 19.40 -7.92 -13.23
CA PRO A 33 20.66 -7.95 -13.97
C PRO A 33 20.48 -7.63 -15.47
N THR A 34 19.29 -7.86 -16.02
CA THR A 34 18.92 -7.48 -17.41
C THR A 34 18.47 -6.04 -17.54
N ALA A 35 18.37 -5.30 -16.44
CA ALA A 35 17.78 -3.96 -16.35
C ALA A 35 16.41 -3.88 -17.03
N THR A 36 15.61 -4.96 -17.00
CA THR A 36 14.32 -5.03 -17.69
C THR A 36 13.20 -5.31 -16.69
N TRP A 37 12.13 -4.52 -16.75
CA TRP A 37 10.96 -4.74 -15.90
C TRP A 37 10.31 -6.10 -16.17
N GLY A 38 9.91 -6.79 -15.09
CA GLY A 38 9.29 -8.11 -15.15
C GLY A 38 10.29 -9.27 -15.19
N GLU A 39 11.60 -9.00 -15.12
CA GLU A 39 12.66 -10.02 -15.12
C GLU A 39 13.53 -9.93 -13.85
N PRO A 40 12.95 -10.05 -12.63
CA PRO A 40 13.77 -10.11 -11.43
C PRO A 40 14.56 -11.43 -11.36
N ASP A 41 15.75 -11.36 -10.78
CA ASP A 41 16.52 -12.51 -10.33
C ASP A 41 15.94 -13.01 -9.00
N ASP A 42 15.28 -14.17 -9.04
CA ASP A 42 14.63 -14.76 -7.87
C ASP A 42 15.62 -15.15 -6.76
N ASP A 43 16.86 -15.52 -7.12
CA ASP A 43 17.91 -15.85 -6.15
C ASP A 43 18.44 -14.60 -5.41
N ALA A 44 18.21 -13.41 -5.97
CA ALA A 44 18.63 -12.12 -5.41
C ALA A 44 17.58 -11.50 -4.46
N ARG A 45 16.41 -12.13 -4.31
CA ARG A 45 15.33 -11.66 -3.43
C ARG A 45 15.77 -11.71 -1.97
N ALA A 46 15.53 -10.60 -1.27
CA ALA A 46 15.86 -10.43 0.14
C ALA A 46 14.82 -9.53 0.83
N GLY A 47 13.54 -9.76 0.54
CA GLY A 47 12.44 -8.97 1.06
C GLY A 47 12.05 -9.27 2.50
N VAL A 48 10.93 -8.72 2.90
CA VAL A 48 10.30 -8.98 4.20
C VAL A 48 9.56 -10.30 4.15
N GLY A 49 9.69 -11.12 5.20
CA GLY A 49 8.93 -12.36 5.35
C GLY A 49 7.59 -12.14 6.07
N GLU A 50 6.67 -13.11 5.92
CA GLU A 50 5.31 -13.03 6.49
C GLU A 50 5.31 -12.79 8.01
N ASP A 51 6.06 -13.59 8.76
CA ASP A 51 6.15 -13.49 10.23
C ASP A 51 6.68 -12.11 10.68
N GLU A 52 7.64 -11.56 9.94
CA GLU A 52 8.21 -10.24 10.21
C GLU A 52 7.21 -9.13 9.88
N GLY A 53 6.49 -9.25 8.76
CA GLY A 53 5.42 -8.32 8.39
C GLY A 53 4.27 -8.32 9.40
N ALA A 54 3.90 -9.49 9.92
CA ALA A 54 2.91 -9.62 10.99
C ALA A 54 3.38 -8.99 12.30
N ALA A 55 4.62 -9.25 12.72
CA ALA A 55 5.21 -8.63 13.92
C ALA A 55 5.26 -7.10 13.80
N LEU A 56 5.67 -6.58 12.64
CA LEU A 56 5.65 -5.15 12.37
C LEU A 56 4.23 -4.57 12.46
N ALA A 57 3.21 -5.27 11.94
CA ALA A 57 1.83 -4.81 12.04
C ALA A 57 1.36 -4.70 13.51
N GLU A 58 1.71 -5.65 14.37
CA GLU A 58 1.41 -5.61 15.80
C GLU A 58 2.09 -4.42 16.49
N GLU A 59 3.38 -4.19 16.20
CA GLU A 59 4.11 -3.04 16.76
C GLU A 59 3.53 -1.71 16.27
N LEU A 60 3.19 -1.61 14.99
CA LEU A 60 2.54 -0.43 14.43
C LEU A 60 1.16 -0.19 15.08
N ALA A 61 0.40 -1.24 15.37
CA ALA A 61 -0.88 -1.10 16.06
C ALA A 61 -0.71 -0.48 17.45
N ALA A 62 0.26 -1.00 18.22
CA ALA A 62 0.55 -0.54 19.57
C ALA A 62 1.10 0.89 19.59
N GLU A 63 2.13 1.17 18.78
CA GLU A 63 2.79 2.47 18.76
C GLU A 63 1.88 3.58 18.21
N LEU A 64 1.09 3.29 17.18
CA LEU A 64 0.26 4.31 16.53
C LEU A 64 -1.11 4.48 17.18
N ASP A 65 -1.46 3.64 18.16
CA ASP A 65 -2.79 3.54 18.76
C ASP A 65 -3.88 3.47 17.68
N ALA A 66 -3.71 2.50 16.78
CA ALA A 66 -4.53 2.34 15.58
C ALA A 66 -4.68 0.86 15.22
N ALA A 67 -5.80 0.51 14.59
CA ALA A 67 -5.95 -0.82 14.02
C ALA A 67 -4.96 -0.98 12.86
N ALA A 68 -4.13 -2.02 12.89
CA ALA A 68 -3.19 -2.36 11.83
C ALA A 68 -3.35 -3.84 11.45
N PHE A 69 -3.36 -4.12 10.15
CA PHE A 69 -3.60 -5.46 9.62
C PHE A 69 -2.57 -5.80 8.57
N PHE A 70 -1.83 -6.88 8.80
CA PHE A 70 -0.96 -7.47 7.79
C PHE A 70 -1.80 -8.28 6.79
N ARG A 71 -1.47 -8.15 5.51
CA ARG A 71 -2.08 -8.89 4.41
C ARG A 71 -0.97 -9.33 3.45
N PRO A 72 -0.77 -10.65 3.25
CA PRO A 72 0.11 -11.15 2.21
C PRO A 72 -0.29 -10.63 0.82
N GLY A 73 0.71 -10.33 -0.01
CA GLY A 73 0.52 -10.14 -1.44
C GLY A 73 0.07 -11.44 -2.13
N ALA A 74 -0.42 -11.32 -3.36
CA ALA A 74 -0.59 -12.48 -4.23
C ALA A 74 0.77 -13.02 -4.70
N ASP A 75 0.81 -14.22 -5.26
CA ASP A 75 2.04 -14.87 -5.73
C ASP A 75 2.82 -14.01 -6.76
N ASP A 76 2.11 -13.18 -7.53
CA ASP A 76 2.65 -12.25 -8.52
C ASP A 76 2.90 -10.82 -7.98
N ASP A 77 2.50 -10.53 -6.74
CA ASP A 77 2.76 -9.24 -6.11
C ASP A 77 4.21 -9.14 -5.65
N GLY A 78 4.83 -7.98 -5.91
CA GLY A 78 6.20 -7.67 -5.45
C GLY A 78 6.27 -7.23 -3.98
N CYS A 79 5.16 -7.28 -3.24
CA CYS A 79 5.11 -6.86 -1.84
C CYS A 79 3.90 -7.36 -1.06
N ASP A 80 4.07 -7.38 0.25
CA ASP A 80 3.00 -7.53 1.23
C ASP A 80 2.53 -6.17 1.74
N TRP A 81 1.41 -6.17 2.45
CA TRP A 81 0.73 -4.95 2.86
C TRP A 81 0.50 -4.90 4.36
N ILE A 82 0.69 -3.73 4.97
CA ILE A 82 0.11 -3.41 6.27
C ILE A 82 -0.87 -2.25 6.11
N TYR A 83 -2.12 -2.45 6.50
CA TYR A 83 -3.16 -1.42 6.49
C TYR A 83 -3.32 -0.84 7.90
N VAL A 84 -2.88 0.41 8.10
CA VAL A 84 -3.07 1.16 9.36
C VAL A 84 -4.26 2.11 9.22
N LEU A 85 -5.34 1.83 9.96
CA LEU A 85 -6.56 2.64 9.94
C LEU A 85 -6.27 4.06 10.44
N CYS A 86 -6.56 5.07 9.62
CA CYS A 86 -6.33 6.49 9.90
C CYS A 86 -7.60 7.26 10.19
N LEU A 87 -8.63 7.07 9.36
CA LEU A 87 -9.97 7.65 9.55
C LEU A 87 -10.99 6.53 9.36
N GLY A 88 -11.80 6.28 10.38
CA GLY A 88 -12.77 5.19 10.44
C GLY A 88 -12.88 4.66 11.86
N ARG A 89 -13.55 3.51 12.04
CA ARG A 89 -13.67 2.83 13.34
C ARG A 89 -13.74 1.31 13.16
N PRO A 90 -13.19 0.53 14.10
CA PRO A 90 -13.43 -0.91 14.15
C PRO A 90 -14.91 -1.25 14.48
N PRO A 91 -15.48 -2.33 13.91
CA PRO A 91 -14.93 -3.13 12.82
C PRO A 91 -14.81 -2.32 11.52
N CYS A 92 -13.61 -2.29 10.94
CA CYS A 92 -13.32 -1.49 9.75
C CYS A 92 -13.40 -2.32 8.46
N ILE A 93 -13.34 -1.67 7.31
CA ILE A 93 -13.53 -2.33 6.00
C ILE A 93 -12.49 -3.43 5.76
N VAL A 94 -11.23 -3.22 6.16
CA VAL A 94 -10.19 -4.26 6.03
C VAL A 94 -10.51 -5.50 6.87
N GLN A 95 -11.05 -5.34 8.09
CA GLN A 95 -11.50 -6.47 8.92
C GLN A 95 -12.63 -7.26 8.26
N VAL A 96 -13.57 -6.55 7.64
CA VAL A 96 -14.69 -7.16 6.93
C VAL A 96 -14.21 -7.89 5.67
N ARG A 97 -13.30 -7.27 4.91
CA ARG A 97 -12.77 -7.78 3.64
C ARG A 97 -11.87 -9.00 3.84
N ASP A 98 -10.93 -8.91 4.78
CA ASP A 98 -9.78 -9.82 4.85
C ASP A 98 -9.85 -10.79 6.04
N HIS A 99 -10.63 -10.47 7.09
CA HIS A 99 -10.66 -11.24 8.33
C HIS A 99 -12.03 -11.88 8.64
N GLY A 100 -12.97 -11.84 7.67
CA GLY A 100 -14.29 -12.46 7.82
C GLY A 100 -15.17 -11.84 8.89
N VAL A 101 -14.88 -10.61 9.32
CA VAL A 101 -15.70 -9.90 10.30
C VAL A 101 -17.01 -9.45 9.63
N ALA A 102 -18.14 -9.69 10.28
CA ALA A 102 -19.43 -9.27 9.73
C ALA A 102 -19.50 -7.74 9.57
N PRO A 103 -20.06 -7.23 8.45
CA PRO A 103 -20.28 -5.79 8.27
C PRO A 103 -21.09 -5.20 9.44
N PRO A 104 -20.67 -4.07 10.03
CA PRO A 104 -21.44 -3.39 11.08
C PRO A 104 -22.84 -2.99 10.59
N ALA A 105 -23.87 -3.19 11.43
CA ALA A 105 -25.27 -2.87 11.09
C ALA A 105 -25.48 -1.40 10.66
N GLU A 106 -24.67 -0.50 11.20
CA GLU A 106 -24.59 0.92 10.87
C GLU A 106 -24.19 1.20 9.41
N TRP A 107 -23.47 0.30 8.73
CA TRP A 107 -23.18 0.46 7.30
C TRP A 107 -24.46 0.39 6.49
N ALA A 108 -25.33 -0.59 6.75
CA ALA A 108 -26.62 -0.71 6.08
C ALA A 108 -27.50 0.51 6.36
N ALA A 109 -27.54 0.98 7.61
CA ALA A 109 -28.27 2.19 7.97
C ALA A 109 -27.74 3.45 7.26
N THR A 110 -26.41 3.57 7.18
CA THR A 110 -25.73 4.68 6.49
C THR A 110 -26.03 4.66 5.00
N ALA A 111 -25.92 3.50 4.36
CA ALA A 111 -26.21 3.33 2.94
C ALA A 111 -27.69 3.59 2.62
N ALA A 112 -28.62 3.11 3.46
CA ALA A 112 -30.05 3.37 3.31
C ALA A 112 -30.40 4.87 3.43
N ALA A 113 -29.62 5.62 4.22
CA ALA A 113 -29.72 7.08 4.32
C ALA A 113 -28.99 7.82 3.17
N GLY A 114 -28.43 7.10 2.19
CA GLY A 114 -27.64 7.68 1.10
C GLY A 114 -26.24 8.16 1.51
N GLY A 115 -25.78 7.79 2.71
CA GLY A 115 -24.44 8.06 3.19
C GLY A 115 -23.38 7.15 2.57
N ARG A 116 -22.10 7.49 2.77
CA ARG A 116 -20.96 6.73 2.27
C ARG A 116 -20.21 6.07 3.42
N ILE A 117 -19.91 4.79 3.29
CA ILE A 117 -18.95 4.11 4.16
C ILE A 117 -17.58 4.29 3.51
N GLU A 118 -16.78 5.19 4.05
CA GLU A 118 -15.44 5.50 3.56
C GLU A 118 -14.46 5.60 4.73
N GLU A 119 -13.31 4.98 4.53
CA GLU A 119 -12.21 4.96 5.49
C GLU A 119 -10.91 5.37 4.79
N ARG A 120 -9.95 5.84 5.60
CA ARG A 120 -8.60 6.19 5.12
C ARG A 120 -7.57 5.39 5.88
N TYR A 121 -6.57 4.92 5.16
CA TYR A 121 -5.49 4.08 5.66
C TYR A 121 -4.14 4.66 5.25
N LEU A 122 -3.14 4.43 6.09
CA LEU A 122 -1.75 4.35 5.63
C LEU A 122 -1.50 2.89 5.27
N ARG A 123 -1.17 2.63 4.00
CA ARG A 123 -0.75 1.32 3.51
C ARG A 123 0.77 1.28 3.44
N VAL A 124 1.38 0.42 4.25
CA VAL A 124 2.81 0.10 4.16
C VAL A 124 2.97 -0.99 3.11
N CYS A 125 3.79 -0.74 2.11
CA CYS A 125 4.15 -1.65 1.05
C CYS A 125 5.49 -2.26 1.44
N LEU A 126 5.50 -3.53 1.83
CA LEU A 126 6.69 -4.25 2.28
C LEU A 126 7.25 -5.05 1.11
N SER A 127 8.35 -4.62 0.53
CA SER A 127 8.90 -5.30 -0.65
C SER A 127 9.25 -6.75 -0.31
N SER A 128 8.78 -7.69 -1.13
CA SER A 128 9.21 -9.10 -1.09
C SER A 128 10.55 -9.31 -1.83
N LEU A 129 11.06 -8.27 -2.49
CA LEU A 129 12.26 -8.30 -3.31
C LEU A 129 13.48 -7.73 -2.57
N ALA A 130 13.31 -6.67 -1.78
CA ALA A 130 14.40 -6.01 -1.04
C ALA A 130 13.96 -5.53 0.35
N ARG A 131 14.92 -5.20 1.22
CA ARG A 131 14.72 -4.64 2.56
C ARG A 131 14.28 -3.16 2.52
N VAL A 132 13.18 -2.90 1.82
CA VAL A 132 12.64 -1.57 1.60
C VAL A 132 11.13 -1.56 1.84
N ALA A 133 10.62 -0.44 2.32
CA ALA A 133 9.20 -0.22 2.50
C ALA A 133 8.80 1.16 1.98
N ALA A 134 7.57 1.29 1.49
CA ALA A 134 7.02 2.57 1.06
C ALA A 134 5.62 2.76 1.66
N VAL A 135 5.20 4.02 1.86
CA VAL A 135 3.92 4.32 2.52
C VAL A 135 3.01 5.10 1.57
N GLN A 136 1.79 4.60 1.38
CA GLN A 136 0.74 5.26 0.60
C GLN A 136 -0.46 5.62 1.46
N GLU A 137 -1.14 6.70 1.08
CA GLU A 137 -2.52 6.92 1.51
C GLU A 137 -3.46 6.10 0.64
N VAL A 138 -4.40 5.40 1.28
CA VAL A 138 -5.41 4.60 0.59
C VAL A 138 -6.79 4.94 1.12
N ALA A 139 -7.72 5.24 0.21
CA ALA A 139 -9.13 5.35 0.52
C ALA A 139 -9.82 4.02 0.23
N ILE A 140 -10.58 3.52 1.19
CA ILE A 140 -11.39 2.31 1.00
C ILE A 140 -12.84 2.68 1.23
N ASP A 141 -13.71 2.37 0.27
CA ASP A 141 -15.15 2.57 0.39
C ASP A 141 -15.94 1.26 0.21
N ALA A 142 -17.04 1.14 0.95
CA ALA A 142 -17.96 0.01 0.85
C ALA A 142 -19.34 0.51 0.38
N THR A 143 -19.88 -0.15 -0.64
CA THR A 143 -21.21 0.12 -1.21
C THR A 143 -22.03 -1.16 -1.18
N PRO A 144 -23.29 -1.15 -0.72
CA PRO A 144 -24.10 -2.35 -0.79
C PRO A 144 -24.35 -2.74 -2.25
N LEU A 145 -24.30 -4.04 -2.54
CA LEU A 145 -24.76 -4.56 -3.81
C LEU A 145 -26.29 -4.54 -3.83
N ALA A 146 -26.87 -4.16 -4.97
CA ALA A 146 -28.29 -4.38 -5.19
C ALA A 146 -28.55 -5.88 -5.19
N GLY A 147 -29.30 -6.37 -4.19
CA GLY A 147 -29.78 -7.75 -4.19
C GLY A 147 -31.05 -7.86 -5.03
N ASP A 148 -31.18 -8.93 -5.82
CA ASP A 148 -32.49 -9.39 -6.26
C ASP A 148 -33.24 -9.90 -5.03
N ALA A 149 -34.30 -9.20 -4.63
CA ALA A 149 -35.12 -9.56 -3.47
C ALA A 149 -35.79 -10.95 -3.61
N ASP A 150 -35.78 -11.53 -4.82
CA ASP A 150 -36.41 -12.80 -5.18
C ASP A 150 -35.47 -14.02 -5.13
N ALA A 151 -34.15 -13.82 -4.98
CA ALA A 151 -33.18 -14.91 -4.87
C ALA A 151 -32.98 -15.30 -3.40
N GLY A 152 -33.89 -16.11 -2.87
CA GLY A 152 -33.94 -16.52 -1.46
C GLY A 152 -32.71 -17.29 -0.97
N GLY A 153 -31.65 -16.59 -0.55
CA GLY A 153 -30.59 -17.25 0.24
C GLY A 153 -29.33 -16.45 0.58
N ALA A 154 -28.98 -15.37 -0.11
CA ALA A 154 -27.77 -14.60 0.22
C ALA A 154 -28.16 -13.21 0.75
N GLY A 155 -27.64 -12.83 1.92
CA GLY A 155 -27.78 -11.45 2.43
C GLY A 155 -27.17 -10.44 1.45
N PRO A 156 -27.44 -9.13 1.62
CA PRO A 156 -26.90 -8.12 0.71
C PRO A 156 -25.36 -8.15 0.78
N GLY A 157 -24.73 -8.52 -0.32
CA GLY A 157 -23.27 -8.44 -0.47
C GLY A 157 -22.80 -7.00 -0.53
N TRP A 158 -21.49 -6.79 -0.44
CA TRP A 158 -20.87 -5.47 -0.52
C TRP A 158 -19.83 -5.42 -1.63
N MET A 159 -19.79 -4.29 -2.33
CA MET A 159 -18.68 -3.92 -3.19
C MET A 159 -17.72 -3.05 -2.38
N ILE A 160 -16.50 -3.54 -2.21
CA ILE A 160 -15.40 -2.82 -1.58
C ILE A 160 -14.48 -2.30 -2.68
N ARG A 161 -14.15 -1.01 -2.62
CA ARG A 161 -13.27 -0.37 -3.58
C ARG A 161 -12.11 0.30 -2.86
N GLU A 162 -10.90 -0.05 -3.27
CA GLU A 162 -9.64 0.48 -2.76
C GLU A 162 -9.04 1.44 -3.79
N ARG A 163 -8.75 2.66 -3.36
CA ARG A 163 -8.24 3.77 -4.19
C ARG A 163 -6.93 4.29 -3.60
N PRO A 164 -5.79 3.70 -3.98
CA PRO A 164 -4.48 4.15 -3.53
C PRO A 164 -4.08 5.47 -4.20
N ARG A 165 -3.30 6.27 -3.47
CA ARG A 165 -2.60 7.46 -3.97
C ARG A 165 -1.11 7.17 -4.02
N ALA A 166 -0.39 7.84 -4.93
CA ALA A 166 1.05 7.72 -5.07
C ALA A 166 1.82 8.48 -3.96
N GLY A 167 1.53 8.16 -2.69
CA GLY A 167 2.09 8.81 -1.50
C GLY A 167 1.02 9.25 -0.51
N VAL A 168 1.44 9.99 0.53
CA VAL A 168 0.58 10.51 1.60
C VAL A 168 0.47 12.02 1.48
N TYR A 169 -0.74 12.53 1.25
CA TYR A 169 -0.94 13.97 0.99
C TYR A 169 -1.86 14.63 2.01
N ASP A 170 -2.75 13.85 2.64
CA ASP A 170 -3.71 14.39 3.58
C ASP A 170 -3.00 14.77 4.90
N ALA A 171 -3.03 16.07 5.22
CA ALA A 171 -2.37 16.63 6.40
C ALA A 171 -2.67 15.88 7.73
N PRO A 172 -3.90 15.38 7.98
CA PRO A 172 -4.19 14.60 9.18
C PRO A 172 -3.37 13.31 9.30
N LEU A 173 -2.92 12.72 8.19
CA LEU A 173 -2.19 11.45 8.17
C LEU A 173 -0.68 11.64 8.39
N LEU A 174 -0.14 12.83 8.14
CA LEU A 174 1.31 13.08 8.12
C LEU A 174 2.00 12.76 9.44
N ARG A 175 1.39 13.12 10.59
CA ARG A 175 1.99 12.80 11.89
C ARG A 175 2.06 11.30 12.14
N ARG A 176 1.02 10.57 11.74
CA ARG A 176 0.98 9.11 11.89
C ARG A 176 1.98 8.45 10.95
N MET A 177 2.08 8.92 9.71
CA MET A 177 3.10 8.48 8.75
C MET A 177 4.52 8.70 9.28
N GLN A 178 4.82 9.87 9.85
CA GLN A 178 6.14 10.17 10.42
C GLN A 178 6.50 9.22 11.57
N ARG A 179 5.55 8.90 12.46
CA ARG A 179 5.75 7.93 13.54
C ARG A 179 5.96 6.52 13.00
N LEU A 180 5.15 6.10 12.01
CA LEU A 180 5.28 4.81 11.34
C LEU A 180 6.67 4.66 10.71
N VAL A 181 7.10 5.64 9.93
CA VAL A 181 8.40 5.63 9.24
C VAL A 181 9.56 5.58 10.23
N ALA A 182 9.41 6.13 11.44
CA ALA A 182 10.43 6.06 12.48
C ALA A 182 10.62 4.65 13.08
N ILE A 183 9.65 3.74 12.90
CA ILE A 183 9.70 2.35 13.39
C ILE A 183 10.43 1.45 12.40
N LEU A 184 10.29 1.71 11.10
CA LEU A 184 10.86 0.87 10.01
C LEU A 184 12.35 0.52 10.17
N PRO A 185 13.25 1.44 10.61
CA PRO A 185 14.65 1.10 10.81
C PRO A 185 14.92 0.03 11.88
N ALA A 186 14.02 -0.14 12.87
CA ALA A 186 14.15 -1.20 13.87
C ALA A 186 13.96 -2.61 13.26
N TYR A 187 13.36 -2.67 12.07
CA TYR A 187 13.19 -3.86 11.25
C TYR A 187 14.17 -3.89 10.08
N ASP A 188 15.26 -3.12 10.11
CA ASP A 188 16.21 -3.01 9.00
C ASP A 188 15.54 -2.65 7.65
N LEU A 189 14.44 -1.89 7.68
CA LEU A 189 13.72 -1.45 6.48
C LEU A 189 14.06 -0.02 6.12
N LEU A 190 14.54 0.18 4.90
CA LEU A 190 14.72 1.51 4.32
C LEU A 190 13.36 2.02 3.81
N HIS A 191 12.92 3.15 4.35
CA HIS A 191 11.74 3.85 3.83
C HIS A 191 12.06 4.57 2.51
N LEU A 192 11.28 4.27 1.48
CA LEU A 192 11.29 4.95 0.20
C LEU A 192 10.06 5.86 0.07
N ASP A 193 10.30 7.16 -0.08
CA ASP A 193 9.22 8.12 -0.34
C ASP A 193 8.72 7.95 -1.78
N PHE A 194 7.41 7.75 -1.96
CA PHE A 194 6.81 7.61 -3.30
C PHE A 194 7.18 8.75 -4.23
N GLY A 195 7.25 9.99 -3.73
CA GLY A 195 7.63 11.16 -4.53
C GLY A 195 9.04 11.09 -5.13
N GLU A 196 9.92 10.26 -4.57
CA GLU A 196 11.28 10.05 -5.03
C GLU A 196 11.41 8.83 -5.96
N ILE A 197 10.45 7.90 -5.93
CA ILE A 197 10.44 6.67 -6.74
C ILE A 197 9.36 6.66 -7.84
N THR A 198 8.81 7.83 -8.20
CA THR A 198 7.83 7.98 -9.29
C THR A 198 8.46 8.02 -10.69
N ALA A 199 9.78 8.13 -10.81
CA ALA A 199 10.48 8.12 -12.08
C ALA A 199 10.94 6.71 -12.47
N ALA A 200 11.04 6.46 -13.78
CA ALA A 200 11.67 5.26 -14.29
C ALA A 200 13.16 5.22 -13.90
N PRO A 201 13.68 4.07 -13.44
CA PRO A 201 15.09 3.94 -13.11
C PRO A 201 15.96 4.12 -14.35
N ALA A 202 17.08 4.82 -14.20
CA ALA A 202 17.93 5.17 -15.32
C ALA A 202 18.57 3.92 -15.95
N GLY A 203 18.48 3.80 -17.28
CA GLY A 203 19.07 2.67 -18.01
C GLY A 203 18.22 1.40 -18.01
N PHE A 204 17.02 1.43 -17.44
CA PHE A 204 16.13 0.29 -17.43
C PHE A 204 15.13 0.30 -18.60
N ALA A 205 14.87 -0.87 -19.15
CA ALA A 205 13.91 -1.11 -20.21
C ALA A 205 12.53 -1.47 -19.63
N PRO A 206 11.43 -1.01 -20.25
CA PRO A 206 10.07 -1.23 -19.74
C PRO A 206 9.56 -2.67 -19.93
N GLY A 207 10.28 -3.53 -20.67
CA GLY A 207 9.85 -4.91 -20.92
C GLY A 207 8.43 -4.99 -21.52
N ALA A 208 7.58 -5.85 -20.96
CA ALA A 208 6.19 -6.04 -21.38
C ALA A 208 5.22 -4.94 -20.91
N TRP A 209 5.67 -3.99 -20.07
CA TRP A 209 4.83 -2.98 -19.45
C TRP A 209 3.91 -2.22 -20.43
N PRO A 210 4.39 -1.69 -21.57
CA PRO A 210 3.55 -0.90 -22.46
C PRO A 210 2.40 -1.72 -23.08
N ALA A 211 2.58 -3.03 -23.22
CA ALA A 211 1.55 -3.93 -23.72
C ALA A 211 0.47 -4.23 -22.67
N LEU A 212 0.85 -4.29 -21.38
CA LEU A 212 -0.06 -4.61 -20.27
C LEU A 212 -0.85 -3.40 -19.78
N TYR A 213 -0.18 -2.26 -19.63
CA TYR A 213 -0.74 -1.08 -18.95
C TYR A 213 -0.80 0.17 -19.83
N GLY A 214 -0.19 0.13 -21.01
CA GLY A 214 -0.03 1.31 -21.87
C GLY A 214 0.87 2.39 -21.25
N GLY A 215 0.90 3.56 -21.89
CA GLY A 215 1.46 4.79 -21.30
C GLY A 215 2.98 4.80 -21.09
N ASP A 216 3.40 5.58 -20.09
CA ASP A 216 4.79 5.82 -19.70
C ASP A 216 5.44 4.56 -19.10
N ALA A 217 6.78 4.53 -19.11
CA ALA A 217 7.59 3.43 -18.56
C ALA A 217 7.30 3.17 -17.07
N PRO A 218 7.51 1.93 -16.57
CA PRO A 218 7.35 1.61 -15.16
C PRO A 218 8.26 2.49 -14.31
N CYS A 219 7.71 3.04 -13.22
CA CYS A 219 8.51 3.79 -12.27
C CYS A 219 9.28 2.85 -11.33
N THR A 220 10.23 3.39 -10.57
CA THR A 220 11.04 2.64 -9.61
C THR A 220 10.17 1.83 -8.63
N ALA A 221 9.02 2.36 -8.20
CA ALA A 221 8.09 1.63 -7.35
C ALA A 221 7.54 0.34 -8.00
N ASN A 222 7.47 0.26 -9.33
CA ASN A 222 7.00 -0.92 -10.05
C ASN A 222 8.03 -2.06 -10.10
N TYR A 223 9.29 -1.76 -9.86
CA TYR A 223 10.35 -2.76 -9.75
C TYR A 223 10.47 -3.30 -8.32
N LEU A 224 9.93 -2.60 -7.33
CA LEU A 224 10.15 -2.92 -5.92
C LEU A 224 8.87 -3.40 -5.21
N PHE A 225 7.70 -3.01 -5.69
CA PHE A 225 6.44 -3.22 -4.97
C PHE A 225 5.31 -3.71 -5.89
N TYR A 226 5.09 -3.07 -7.04
CA TYR A 226 3.87 -3.28 -7.83
C TYR A 226 4.11 -3.84 -9.23
N PRO A 227 3.53 -5.00 -9.61
CA PRO A 227 3.49 -5.41 -11.01
C PRO A 227 2.64 -4.48 -11.89
N GLN A 228 1.72 -3.69 -11.30
CA GLN A 228 0.79 -2.78 -11.98
C GLN A 228 1.02 -1.32 -11.57
N PRO A 229 0.40 -0.31 -12.21
CA PRO A 229 0.51 1.08 -11.77
C PRO A 229 0.16 1.25 -10.27
N THR A 230 0.94 2.05 -9.54
CA THR A 230 0.86 2.16 -8.07
C THR A 230 -0.44 2.81 -7.56
N THR A 231 -1.22 3.38 -8.46
CA THR A 231 -2.53 3.99 -8.21
C THR A 231 -3.69 3.14 -8.77
N THR A 232 -3.45 1.87 -9.08
CA THR A 232 -4.49 0.97 -9.61
C THR A 232 -5.63 0.82 -8.59
N VAL A 233 -6.86 1.05 -9.03
CA VAL A 233 -8.06 0.89 -8.22
C VAL A 233 -8.45 -0.59 -8.20
N VAL A 234 -8.58 -1.16 -7.01
CA VAL A 234 -9.00 -2.55 -6.83
C VAL A 234 -10.45 -2.56 -6.36
N THR A 235 -11.28 -3.42 -6.96
CA THR A 235 -12.67 -3.62 -6.53
C THR A 235 -12.88 -5.10 -6.21
N GLN A 236 -13.44 -5.38 -5.04
CA GLN A 236 -13.75 -6.73 -4.57
C GLN A 236 -15.22 -6.80 -4.18
N LEU A 237 -15.86 -7.92 -4.52
CA LEU A 237 -17.20 -8.25 -4.07
C LEU A 237 -17.08 -9.19 -2.88
N ILE A 238 -17.71 -8.86 -1.76
CA ILE A 238 -17.82 -9.75 -0.61
C ILE A 238 -19.26 -10.21 -0.46
N GLY A 239 -19.46 -11.53 -0.46
CA GLY A 239 -20.73 -12.14 -0.09
C GLY A 239 -20.86 -12.19 1.43
N THR A 240 -22.09 -12.12 1.93
CA THR A 240 -22.36 -12.65 3.28
C THR A 240 -22.60 -14.14 3.10
N GLU A 241 -21.57 -14.97 3.34
CA GLU A 241 -21.82 -16.40 3.49
C GLU A 241 -22.72 -16.60 4.72
N ALA A 242 -23.74 -17.44 4.57
CA ALA A 242 -24.78 -17.72 5.55
C ALA A 242 -24.32 -18.69 6.65
#